data_AF-A0A8H6TVR7-F1
#
_entry.id   AF-A0A8H6TVR7-F1
#
_cell.length_a   1.000
_cell.length_b   1.000
_cell.length_c   1.000
_cell.angle_alpha   90.00
_cell.angle_beta   90.00
_cell.angle_gamma   90.00
#
_symmetry.space_group_name_H-M   'P 1'
#
loop_
_entity.id
_entity.type
_entity.pdbx_description
1 polymer ?
#
loop_
_entity_poly.entity_id
_entity_poly.type
_entity_poly.pdbx_seq_one_letter_code
_entity_poly.pdbx_strand_id
1 'polypeptide(L)'
;MLPLLSAIFLFISLLVTRGTAQRADIGAPKPDTLVCPGSSLLVEVDRPNSLTNSDEIAIVIGGYSCSSFTQGCSHFPPTALVGQIFYSGPFTPAYSRDAWFLPPHQNFTVTIPETMRKGPMQLNLVHFSLVGATASPLFEGQNITLRVGEKSECV
;
A
#
# COMPACT_ATOMS: atom_id res chain seq x y z
N MET A 1 -22.52 -4.27 -41.42
CA MET A 1 -21.14 -3.97 -40.97
C MET A 1 -21.07 -2.90 -39.86
N LEU A 2 -21.90 -1.85 -39.89
CA LEU A 2 -21.92 -0.80 -38.86
C LEU A 2 -22.32 -1.23 -37.42
N PRO A 3 -23.29 -2.14 -37.18
CA PRO A 3 -23.66 -2.53 -35.81
C PRO A 3 -22.65 -3.48 -35.17
N LEU A 4 -21.84 -4.17 -35.98
CA LEU A 4 -20.80 -5.08 -35.51
C LEU A 4 -19.61 -4.29 -34.89
N LEU A 5 -19.27 -3.13 -35.47
CA LEU A 5 -18.23 -2.25 -34.92
C LEU A 5 -18.63 -1.61 -33.58
N SER A 6 -19.91 -1.26 -33.39
CA SER A 6 -20.41 -0.71 -32.11
C SER A 6 -20.39 -1.73 -30.98
N ALA A 7 -20.74 -3.00 -31.26
CA ALA A 7 -20.68 -4.07 -30.26
C ALA A 7 -19.24 -4.38 -29.83
N ILE A 8 -18.27 -4.28 -30.75
CA ILE A 8 -16.84 -4.48 -30.45
C ILE A 8 -16.31 -3.34 -29.57
N PHE A 9 -16.70 -2.09 -29.83
CA PHE A 9 -16.30 -0.94 -28.99
C PHE A 9 -16.83 -1.02 -27.56
N LEU A 10 -18.01 -1.60 -27.34
CA LEU A 10 -18.57 -1.79 -25.99
C LEU A 10 -17.90 -2.93 -25.21
N PHE A 11 -17.34 -3.94 -25.89
CA PHE A 11 -16.65 -5.06 -25.23
C PHE A 11 -15.23 -4.71 -24.77
N ILE A 12 -14.55 -3.78 -25.45
CA ILE A 12 -13.16 -3.40 -25.13
C ILE A 12 -13.08 -2.50 -23.88
N SER A 13 -14.15 -1.77 -23.53
CA SER A 13 -14.16 -0.89 -22.35
C SER A 13 -14.24 -1.60 -21.00
N LEU A 14 -14.55 -2.91 -20.98
CA LEU A 14 -14.71 -3.69 -19.74
C LEU A 14 -13.44 -4.42 -19.27
N LEU A 15 -12.33 -4.35 -20.01
CA LEU A 15 -11.10 -5.10 -19.70
C LEU A 15 -9.97 -4.23 -19.07
N VAL A 16 -10.30 -3.19 -18.31
CA VAL A 16 -9.31 -2.44 -17.52
C VAL A 16 -9.52 -2.66 -16.02
N THR A 17 -9.50 -3.92 -15.60
CA THR A 17 -9.23 -4.26 -14.20
C THR A 17 -7.87 -4.94 -14.14
N ARG A 18 -6.82 -4.18 -13.82
CA ARG A 18 -5.54 -4.79 -13.43
C ARG A 18 -5.75 -5.43 -12.07
N GLY A 19 -5.92 -6.75 -12.04
CA GLY A 19 -5.96 -7.51 -10.80
C GLY A 19 -4.61 -7.48 -10.10
N THR A 20 -4.48 -6.67 -9.05
CA THR A 20 -3.39 -6.77 -8.04
C THR A 20 -3.70 -7.83 -6.99
N ALA A 21 -4.71 -8.68 -7.23
CA ALA A 21 -5.42 -9.48 -6.24
C ALA A 21 -4.59 -10.55 -5.51
N GLN A 22 -3.29 -10.68 -5.78
CA GLN A 22 -2.40 -11.62 -5.08
C GLN A 22 -1.20 -10.93 -4.44
N ARG A 23 -1.21 -9.61 -4.28
CA ARG A 23 -0.08 -8.83 -3.74
C ARG A 23 -0.43 -8.25 -2.37
N ALA A 24 0.55 -8.11 -1.49
CA ALA A 24 0.35 -7.39 -0.23
C ALA A 24 -0.01 -5.93 -0.52
N ASP A 25 -1.00 -5.38 0.19
CA ASP A 25 -1.52 -4.04 -0.03
C ASP A 25 -1.81 -3.29 1.27
N ILE A 26 -1.95 -1.97 1.18
CA ILE A 26 -2.31 -1.11 2.31
C ILE A 26 -3.84 -1.06 2.39
N GLY A 27 -4.43 -1.84 3.29
CA GLY A 27 -5.89 -1.88 3.53
C GLY A 27 -6.38 -0.64 4.28
N ALA A 28 -5.56 -0.13 5.19
CA ALA A 28 -5.75 1.13 5.90
C ALA A 28 -4.41 1.82 6.20
N PRO A 29 -4.35 3.16 6.26
CA PRO A 29 -5.45 4.10 6.04
C PRO A 29 -5.85 4.20 4.56
N LYS A 30 -6.98 4.85 4.28
CA LYS A 30 -7.37 5.14 2.90
C LYS A 30 -6.49 6.25 2.30
N PRO A 31 -6.33 6.31 0.97
CA PRO A 31 -5.68 7.45 0.33
C PRO A 31 -6.25 8.80 0.77
N ASP A 32 -5.40 9.80 0.81
CA ASP A 32 -5.66 11.18 1.22
C ASP A 32 -6.10 11.39 2.68
N THR A 33 -5.98 10.35 3.52
CA THR A 33 -6.20 10.48 4.97
C THR A 33 -5.27 11.53 5.58
N LEU A 34 -5.83 12.38 6.44
CA LEU A 34 -5.10 13.37 7.22
C LEU A 34 -4.30 12.67 8.33
N VAL A 35 -3.00 12.95 8.39
CA VAL A 35 -2.10 12.47 9.45
C VAL A 35 -1.27 13.62 10.00
N CYS A 36 -0.81 13.45 11.23
CA CYS A 36 -0.20 14.52 12.00
C CYS A 36 1.25 14.18 12.33
N PRO A 37 2.19 15.14 12.25
CA PRO A 37 3.54 14.92 12.74
C PRO A 37 3.53 14.51 14.22
N GLY A 38 4.22 13.43 14.56
CA GLY A 38 4.26 12.86 15.91
C GLY A 38 3.08 11.96 16.29
N SER A 39 2.03 11.84 15.46
CA SER A 39 0.89 10.99 15.80
C SER A 39 1.14 9.52 15.49
N SER A 40 0.44 8.64 16.21
CA SER A 40 0.32 7.23 15.84
C SER A 40 -0.58 7.07 14.62
N LEU A 41 -0.16 6.22 13.69
CA LEU A 41 -0.91 5.79 12.53
C LEU A 41 -1.09 4.28 12.60
N LEU A 42 -2.33 3.82 12.45
CA LEU A 42 -2.63 2.40 12.23
C LEU A 42 -2.49 2.10 10.74
N VAL A 43 -1.61 1.18 10.40
CA VAL A 43 -1.44 0.66 9.04
C VAL A 43 -1.91 -0.79 9.03
N GLU A 44 -2.99 -1.06 8.31
CA GLU A 44 -3.44 -2.42 8.02
C GLU A 44 -2.80 -2.88 6.72
N VAL A 45 -2.09 -3.99 6.78
CA VAL A 45 -1.48 -4.61 5.59
C VAL A 45 -2.26 -5.87 5.27
N ASP A 46 -2.90 -5.86 4.11
CA ASP A 46 -3.70 -6.95 3.58
C ASP A 46 -2.83 -7.89 2.76
N ARG A 47 -3.02 -9.19 2.95
CA ARG A 47 -2.44 -10.26 2.14
C ARG A 47 -3.56 -11.09 1.52
N PRO A 48 -4.05 -10.71 0.33
CA PRO A 48 -4.98 -11.54 -0.43
C PRO A 48 -4.43 -12.95 -0.67
N ASN A 49 -5.32 -13.95 -0.72
CA ASN A 49 -4.94 -15.32 -1.02
C ASN A 49 -4.23 -15.40 -2.38
N SER A 50 -3.11 -16.13 -2.42
CA SER A 50 -2.37 -16.42 -3.65
C SER A 50 -2.72 -17.81 -4.19
N LEU A 51 -2.69 -17.97 -5.51
CA LEU A 51 -2.87 -19.29 -6.14
C LEU A 51 -1.61 -20.17 -6.00
N THR A 52 -0.47 -19.52 -5.82
CA THR A 52 0.83 -20.14 -5.56
C THR A 52 1.11 -20.03 -4.06
N ASN A 53 1.67 -21.07 -3.43
CA ASN A 53 2.14 -20.96 -2.04
C ASN A 53 3.07 -19.75 -1.87
N SER A 54 2.87 -19.02 -0.77
CA SER A 54 3.61 -17.80 -0.43
C SER A 54 3.95 -17.86 1.06
N ASP A 55 5.25 -17.84 1.37
CA ASP A 55 5.77 -17.73 2.72
C ASP A 55 6.14 -16.26 2.96
N GLU A 56 5.33 -15.60 3.78
CA GLU A 56 5.54 -14.18 4.10
C GLU A 56 6.67 -14.04 5.12
N ILE A 57 7.68 -13.23 4.79
CA ILE A 57 8.90 -13.12 5.60
C ILE A 57 8.92 -11.78 6.34
N ALA A 58 8.87 -10.67 5.61
CA ALA A 58 9.05 -9.35 6.19
C ALA A 58 8.39 -8.24 5.37
N ILE A 59 8.06 -7.16 6.06
CA ILE A 59 7.66 -5.90 5.43
C ILE A 59 8.48 -4.73 5.95
N VAL A 60 8.52 -3.67 5.15
CA VAL A 60 8.98 -2.34 5.54
C VAL A 60 7.88 -1.34 5.26
N ILE A 61 7.49 -0.59 6.28
CA ILE A 61 6.57 0.54 6.15
C ILE A 61 7.41 1.81 6.34
N GLY A 62 7.31 2.73 5.40
CA GLY A 62 7.96 4.02 5.51
C GLY A 62 7.19 5.10 4.79
N GLY A 63 7.70 6.32 4.87
CA GLY A 63 7.08 7.43 4.19
C GLY A 63 8.06 8.46 3.69
N TYR A 64 7.64 9.15 2.65
CA TYR A 64 8.44 10.16 1.98
C TYR A 64 7.60 11.39 1.72
N SER A 65 8.07 12.56 2.18
CA SER A 65 7.38 13.82 1.94
C SER A 65 7.54 14.23 0.48
N CYS A 66 6.41 14.46 -0.17
CA CYS A 66 6.36 14.88 -1.57
C CYS A 66 6.17 16.41 -1.69
N SER A 67 6.25 17.15 -0.58
CA SER A 67 5.95 18.59 -0.53
C SER A 67 6.85 19.43 -1.45
N SER A 68 8.02 18.90 -1.82
CA SER A 68 8.99 19.59 -2.67
C SER A 68 8.84 19.25 -4.16
N PHE A 69 7.91 18.37 -4.54
CA PHE A 69 7.70 17.96 -5.93
C PHE A 69 6.43 18.57 -6.50
N THR A 70 6.56 19.26 -7.63
CA THR A 70 5.43 19.89 -8.33
C THR A 70 4.44 18.86 -8.90
N GLN A 71 4.87 17.61 -9.10
CA GLN A 71 4.03 16.50 -9.56
C GLN A 71 3.43 15.66 -8.42
N GLY A 72 3.61 16.07 -7.16
CA GLY A 72 3.14 15.32 -5.99
C GLY A 72 3.87 13.99 -5.78
N CYS A 73 3.19 13.01 -5.18
CA CYS A 73 3.79 11.72 -4.78
C CYS A 73 3.91 10.67 -5.89
N SER A 74 3.48 10.98 -7.11
CA SER A 74 3.52 10.04 -8.25
C SER A 74 4.92 9.86 -8.86
N HIS A 75 5.95 10.42 -8.23
CA HIS A 75 7.28 10.55 -8.84
C HIS A 75 8.17 9.31 -8.63
N PHE A 76 8.04 8.59 -7.52
CA PHE A 76 8.90 7.45 -7.19
C PHE A 76 8.09 6.19 -6.89
N PRO A 77 8.44 5.03 -7.47
CA PRO A 77 7.86 3.76 -7.02
C PRO A 77 8.44 3.38 -5.64
N PRO A 78 7.65 2.73 -4.78
CA PRO A 78 8.04 2.36 -3.42
C PRO A 78 9.20 1.36 -3.37
N THR A 79 9.35 0.54 -4.42
CA THR A 79 10.51 -0.36 -4.58
C THR A 79 11.82 0.38 -4.84
N ALA A 80 11.77 1.60 -5.37
CA ALA A 80 12.95 2.44 -5.58
C ALA A 80 13.23 3.34 -4.37
N LEU A 81 12.19 3.75 -3.64
CA LEU A 81 12.30 4.67 -2.52
C LEU A 81 11.24 4.38 -1.45
N VAL A 82 11.65 3.83 -0.30
CA VAL A 82 10.77 3.66 0.86
C VAL A 82 10.61 4.96 1.65
N GLY A 83 11.67 5.76 1.72
CA GLY A 83 11.73 6.98 2.52
C GLY A 83 12.16 6.70 3.97
N GLN A 84 11.67 7.51 4.90
CA GLN A 84 11.93 7.32 6.32
C GLN A 84 11.18 6.09 6.83
N ILE A 85 11.88 5.15 7.45
CA ILE A 85 11.32 3.89 7.92
C ILE A 85 10.51 4.13 9.20
N PHE A 86 9.25 3.68 9.20
CA PHE A 86 8.36 3.70 10.37
C PHE A 86 8.28 2.32 11.02
N TYR A 87 8.39 1.25 10.23
CA TYR A 87 8.45 -0.12 10.68
C TYR A 87 9.31 -0.97 9.73
N SER A 88 10.05 -1.93 10.29
CA SER A 88 10.77 -2.97 9.54
C SER A 88 10.78 -4.22 10.39
N GLY A 89 10.22 -5.32 9.88
CA GLY A 89 10.13 -6.54 10.66
C GLY A 89 9.26 -7.63 10.03
N PRO A 90 8.99 -8.70 10.80
CA PRO A 90 8.24 -9.86 10.33
C PRO A 90 6.80 -9.51 9.92
N PHE A 91 6.31 -10.21 8.90
CA PHE A 91 4.91 -10.12 8.46
C PHE A 91 4.28 -11.51 8.52
N THR A 92 3.29 -11.67 9.40
CA THR A 92 2.59 -12.93 9.65
C THR A 92 1.09 -12.68 9.59
N PRO A 93 0.54 -12.40 8.39
CA PRO A 93 -0.88 -12.08 8.25
C PRO A 93 -1.74 -13.28 8.63
N ALA A 94 -2.87 -13.00 9.28
CA ALA A 94 -3.81 -14.02 9.71
C ALA A 94 -5.25 -13.59 9.45
N TYR A 95 -6.15 -14.57 9.34
CA TYR A 95 -7.57 -14.29 9.32
C TYR A 95 -8.02 -13.76 10.69
N SER A 96 -8.66 -12.60 10.71
CA SER A 96 -9.32 -12.08 11.91
C SER A 96 -10.69 -12.74 12.08
N ARG A 97 -11.02 -13.12 13.31
CA ARG A 97 -12.36 -13.64 13.64
C ARG A 97 -13.45 -12.58 13.52
N ASP A 98 -13.09 -11.33 13.82
CA ASP A 98 -14.04 -10.21 13.87
C ASP A 98 -14.16 -9.48 12.52
N ALA A 99 -13.26 -9.77 11.58
CA ALA A 99 -13.24 -9.19 10.23
C ALA A 99 -13.12 -10.29 9.16
N TRP A 100 -14.04 -11.25 9.19
CA TRP A 100 -14.06 -12.42 8.29
C TRP A 100 -14.20 -12.10 6.80
N PHE A 101 -14.64 -10.88 6.46
CA PHE A 101 -14.78 -10.41 5.08
C PHE A 101 -13.48 -9.83 4.52
N LEU A 102 -12.48 -9.59 5.37
CA LEU A 102 -11.14 -9.14 4.96
C LEU A 102 -10.27 -10.35 4.59
N PRO A 103 -9.31 -10.18 3.68
CA PRO A 103 -8.25 -11.17 3.50
C PRO A 103 -7.42 -11.33 4.79
N PRO A 104 -6.51 -12.32 4.88
CA PRO A 104 -5.48 -12.33 5.91
C PRO A 104 -4.80 -10.97 6.00
N HIS A 105 -4.66 -10.42 7.20
CA HIS A 105 -4.11 -9.09 7.41
C HIS A 105 -3.33 -9.00 8.71
N GLN A 106 -2.58 -7.92 8.86
CA GLN A 106 -1.90 -7.57 10.10
C GLN A 106 -1.87 -6.06 10.29
N ASN A 107 -2.12 -5.63 11.53
CA ASN A 107 -2.14 -4.24 11.92
C ASN A 107 -0.81 -3.82 12.54
N PHE A 108 -0.29 -2.67 12.09
CA PHE A 108 0.93 -2.07 12.56
C PHE A 108 0.63 -0.67 13.08
N THR A 109 0.89 -0.42 14.36
CA THR A 109 0.87 0.94 14.90
C THR A 109 2.26 1.53 14.73
N VAL A 110 2.35 2.52 13.84
CA VAL A 110 3.59 3.24 13.55
C VAL A 110 3.48 4.70 13.97
N THR A 111 4.59 5.38 14.15
CA THR A 111 4.59 6.81 14.50
C THR A 111 5.04 7.63 13.29
N ILE A 112 4.22 8.63 12.93
CA ILE A 112 4.64 9.62 11.94
C ILE A 112 5.72 10.51 12.56
N PRO A 113 6.91 10.64 11.95
CA PRO A 113 7.98 11.46 12.50
C PRO A 113 7.55 12.91 12.68
N GLU A 114 7.97 13.55 13.78
CA GLU A 114 7.71 14.98 14.03
C GLU A 114 8.33 15.88 12.96
N THR A 115 9.38 15.41 12.29
CA THR A 115 10.09 16.11 11.20
C THR A 115 9.35 16.02 9.86
N MET A 116 8.22 15.30 9.79
CA MET A 116 7.48 15.14 8.55
C MET A 116 6.86 16.48 8.12
N ARG A 117 7.23 16.93 6.92
CA ARG A 117 6.77 18.24 6.40
C ARG A 117 5.30 18.17 6.02
N LYS A 118 4.58 19.28 6.27
CA LYS A 118 3.21 19.50 5.80
C LYS A 118 3.11 19.26 4.29
N GLY A 119 2.00 18.67 3.87
CA GLY A 119 1.67 18.45 2.47
C GLY A 119 1.50 16.98 2.12
N PRO A 120 1.49 16.63 0.82
CA PRO A 120 1.36 15.25 0.40
C PRO A 120 2.57 14.44 0.84
N MET A 121 2.32 13.26 1.40
CA MET A 121 3.33 12.28 1.77
C MET A 121 2.96 10.94 1.17
N GLN A 122 3.94 10.25 0.61
CA GLN A 122 3.77 8.88 0.15
C GLN A 122 3.94 7.95 1.35
N LEU A 123 2.97 7.09 1.64
CA LEU A 123 3.13 5.95 2.52
C LEU A 123 3.51 4.74 1.66
N ASN A 124 4.68 4.17 1.92
CA ASN A 124 5.27 3.09 1.15
C ASN A 124 5.27 1.80 1.96
N LEU A 125 4.87 0.71 1.30
CA LEU A 125 4.95 -0.65 1.80
C LEU A 125 5.88 -1.43 0.88
N VAL A 126 6.94 -2.02 1.43
CA VAL A 126 7.74 -3.04 0.73
C VAL A 126 7.52 -4.37 1.41
N HIS A 127 7.31 -5.40 0.61
CA HIS A 127 6.99 -6.75 1.02
C HIS A 127 7.99 -7.73 0.42
N PHE A 128 8.51 -8.62 1.26
CA PHE A 128 9.39 -9.71 0.87
C PHE A 128 8.77 -11.04 1.27
N SER A 129 8.64 -11.93 0.29
CA SER A 129 8.12 -13.28 0.46
C SER A 129 8.91 -14.30 -0.36
N LEU A 130 8.72 -15.58 -0.03
CA LEU A 130 9.18 -16.70 -0.85
C LEU A 130 7.96 -17.35 -1.50
N VAL A 131 7.97 -17.49 -2.83
CA VAL A 131 6.81 -18.00 -3.58
C VAL A 131 7.14 -19.25 -4.38
N GLY A 132 6.16 -20.14 -4.46
CA GLY A 132 6.23 -21.37 -5.27
C GLY A 132 7.00 -22.51 -4.62
N ALA A 133 7.02 -23.65 -5.31
CA ALA A 133 7.59 -24.90 -4.78
C ALA A 133 9.10 -24.85 -4.50
N THR A 134 9.80 -23.90 -5.14
CA THR A 134 11.26 -23.72 -5.00
C THR A 134 11.62 -22.54 -4.09
N ALA A 135 10.65 -21.93 -3.40
CA ALA A 135 10.85 -20.79 -2.51
C ALA A 135 11.56 -19.60 -3.21
N SER A 136 11.06 -19.22 -4.39
CA SER A 136 11.65 -18.13 -5.18
C SER A 136 11.43 -16.78 -4.48
N PRO A 137 12.46 -15.92 -4.34
CA PRO A 137 12.29 -14.64 -3.68
C PRO A 137 11.42 -13.70 -4.52
N LEU A 138 10.45 -13.06 -3.88
CA LEU A 138 9.58 -12.07 -4.47
C LEU A 138 9.66 -10.77 -3.67
N PHE A 139 9.92 -9.66 -4.37
CA PHE A 139 9.95 -8.32 -3.81
C PHE A 139 8.88 -7.46 -4.46
N GLU A 140 8.14 -6.77 -3.62
CA GLU A 140 6.92 -6.09 -3.99
C GLU A 140 6.86 -4.74 -3.26
N GLY A 141 6.62 -3.62 -3.97
CA GLY A 141 6.39 -2.31 -3.32
C GLY A 141 5.03 -1.67 -3.67
N GLN A 142 4.18 -1.39 -2.68
CA GLN A 142 2.92 -0.64 -2.81
C GLN A 142 3.04 0.74 -2.19
N ASN A 143 2.17 1.66 -2.60
CA ASN A 143 2.07 2.97 -1.97
C ASN A 143 0.63 3.50 -1.97
N ILE A 144 0.40 4.45 -1.07
CA ILE A 144 -0.73 5.38 -1.12
C ILE A 144 -0.22 6.79 -0.83
N THR A 145 -1.00 7.80 -1.19
CA THR A 145 -0.73 9.18 -0.79
C THR A 145 -1.54 9.51 0.45
N LEU A 146 -0.92 10.14 1.44
CA LEU A 146 -1.52 10.70 2.64
C LEU A 146 -1.34 12.23 2.65
N ARG A 147 -2.13 12.91 3.48
CA ARG A 147 -2.01 14.35 3.69
C ARG A 147 -1.46 14.62 5.09
N VAL A 148 -0.26 15.18 5.15
CA VAL A 148 0.32 15.63 6.41
C VAL A 148 -0.20 17.03 6.72
N GLY A 149 -0.94 17.14 7.83
CA GLY A 149 -1.51 18.39 8.33
C GLY A 149 -0.51 19.27 9.08
N GLU A 150 -0.94 20.48 9.43
CA GLU A 150 -0.30 21.26 10.48
C GLU A 150 -0.63 20.71 11.85
N LYS A 151 0.27 20.93 12.82
CA LYS A 151 0.02 20.56 14.22
C LYS A 151 -1.28 21.16 14.77
N SER A 152 -1.73 22.30 14.25
CA SER A 152 -3.00 22.97 14.60
C SER A 152 -4.24 22.27 14.04
N GLU A 153 -4.14 21.57 12.91
CA GLU A 153 -5.25 20.80 12.30
C GLU A 153 -5.49 19.45 13.01
N CYS A 154 -4.63 19.13 13.97
CA CYS A 154 -4.52 17.85 14.65
C CYS A 154 -4.98 17.89 16.12
N VAL A 155 -5.59 19.00 16.54
CA VAL A 155 -6.06 19.29 17.91
C VAL A 155 -7.58 19.35 17.93
#